data_AF-A0A7S0GHA6-F1
#
_entry.id   AF-A0A7S0GHA6-F1
#
_cell.length_a   1.000
_cell.length_b   1.000
_cell.length_c   1.000
_cell.angle_alpha   90.00
_cell.angle_beta   90.00
_cell.angle_gamma   90.00
#
_symmetry.space_group_name_H-M   'P 1'
#
loop_
_entity.id
_entity.type
_entity.pdbx_description
1 polymer ?
#
loop_
_entity_poly.entity_id
_entity_poly.type
_entity_poly.pdbx_seq_one_letter_code
_entity_poly.pdbx_strand_id
1 'polypeptide(L)'
;MACCCLDGSPVSQEEVGKSKANQRYGDYIDNPNKFDVNMCHSCTKSPLCCCFGGLPIVSVCSAIKLRHKVLNHVNPGSGWENYTCCQSKFGGCCCIQPGSMGEQNFPAGYMACEACCCAGMAISATRIEMMEEHRLSVDACDNRIIRFNNCLQCAVCVARIVDCIINNDTTEYIENVLECIASIVFCSVSGCMTAQVDHEVNLRDKAKSVSPTTQGMER
;
A
#
# COMPACT_ATOMS: atom_id res chain seq x y z
N MET A 1 12.12 -22.13 6.12
CA MET A 1 11.65 -20.78 6.45
C MET A 1 11.79 -19.80 5.27
N ALA A 2 12.90 -19.79 4.52
CA ALA A 2 13.05 -18.94 3.31
C ALA A 2 12.08 -19.25 2.15
N CYS A 3 11.66 -20.52 1.98
CA CYS A 3 10.75 -20.92 0.91
C CYS A 3 9.33 -20.32 1.03
N CYS A 4 8.89 -19.98 2.25
CA CYS A 4 7.57 -19.39 2.50
C CYS A 4 7.51 -17.89 2.17
N CYS A 5 8.65 -17.19 2.14
CA CYS A 5 8.70 -15.76 1.85
C CYS A 5 8.49 -15.43 0.36
N LEU A 6 8.62 -16.43 -0.53
CA LEU A 6 8.43 -16.30 -1.98
C LEU A 6 7.22 -17.11 -2.50
N ASP A 7 6.41 -17.67 -1.60
CA ASP A 7 5.21 -18.37 -2.00
C ASP A 7 4.15 -17.36 -2.47
N GLY A 8 3.66 -17.55 -3.69
CA GLY A 8 2.62 -16.70 -4.30
C GLY A 8 1.21 -17.22 -4.11
N SER A 9 1.06 -18.36 -3.42
CA SER A 9 -0.25 -18.87 -3.05
C SER A 9 -1.04 -17.79 -2.27
N PRO A 10 -2.34 -17.63 -2.54
CA PRO A 10 -3.19 -16.82 -1.69
C PRO A 10 -3.16 -17.38 -0.26
N VAL A 11 -3.45 -16.53 0.74
CA VAL A 11 -3.54 -16.98 2.14
C VAL A 11 -4.57 -18.09 2.20
N SER A 12 -4.18 -19.27 2.68
CA SER A 12 -5.10 -20.41 2.74
C SER A 12 -6.23 -20.12 3.73
N GLN A 13 -7.44 -20.65 3.52
CA GLN A 13 -8.58 -20.41 4.41
C GLN A 13 -8.29 -20.82 5.88
N GLU A 14 -7.40 -21.78 6.10
CA GLU A 14 -6.92 -22.15 7.45
C GLU A 14 -6.02 -21.10 8.11
N GLU A 15 -5.35 -20.25 7.33
CA GLU A 15 -4.47 -19.17 7.81
C GLU A 15 -5.19 -17.85 8.04
N VAL A 16 -6.35 -17.65 7.39
CA VAL A 16 -7.23 -16.47 7.53
C VAL A 16 -7.66 -16.30 9.00
N GLY A 17 -7.94 -17.39 9.71
CA GLY A 17 -8.35 -17.35 11.13
C GLY A 17 -7.22 -17.15 12.15
N LYS A 18 -5.95 -17.24 11.74
CA LYS A 18 -4.80 -17.23 12.68
C LYS A 18 -4.28 -15.83 13.03
N SER A 19 -4.61 -14.82 12.22
CA SER A 19 -4.14 -13.44 12.44
C SER A 19 -5.14 -12.43 11.87
N LYS A 20 -5.38 -11.32 12.57
CA LYS A 20 -6.23 -10.22 12.09
C LYS A 20 -5.75 -9.63 10.76
N ALA A 21 -4.43 -9.71 10.48
CA ALA A 21 -3.88 -9.31 9.19
C ALA A 21 -4.28 -10.29 8.08
N ASN A 22 -4.19 -11.60 8.34
CA ASN A 22 -4.58 -12.65 7.40
C ASN A 22 -6.09 -12.65 7.13
N GLN A 23 -6.89 -12.33 8.14
CA GLN A 23 -8.34 -12.25 8.02
C GLN A 23 -8.74 -11.22 6.96
N ARG A 24 -8.13 -10.04 7.01
CA ARG A 24 -8.39 -8.95 6.05
C ARG A 24 -7.93 -9.29 4.64
N TYR A 25 -6.75 -9.90 4.49
CA TYR A 25 -6.31 -10.35 3.17
C TYR A 25 -7.19 -11.47 2.61
N GLY A 26 -7.78 -12.29 3.48
CA GLY A 26 -8.77 -13.32 3.14
C GLY A 26 -10.01 -12.76 2.45
N ASP A 27 -10.49 -11.59 2.89
CA ASP A 27 -11.68 -10.94 2.35
C ASP A 27 -11.52 -10.52 0.87
N TYR A 28 -10.29 -10.39 0.37
CA TYR A 28 -10.01 -9.99 -1.01
C TYR A 28 -9.60 -11.14 -1.94
N ILE A 29 -9.56 -12.39 -1.44
CA ILE A 29 -9.16 -13.56 -2.26
C ILE A 29 -10.23 -13.90 -3.29
N ASP A 30 -11.50 -13.85 -2.89
CA ASP A 30 -12.65 -14.27 -3.70
C ASP A 30 -13.26 -13.13 -4.54
N ASN A 31 -12.52 -12.03 -4.69
CA ASN A 31 -12.99 -10.86 -5.41
C ASN A 31 -13.04 -11.11 -6.94
N PRO A 32 -14.15 -10.76 -7.63
CA PRO A 32 -14.36 -11.11 -9.03
C PRO A 32 -13.47 -10.32 -10.00
N ASN A 33 -13.02 -9.12 -9.61
CA ASN A 33 -12.24 -8.24 -10.46
C ASN A 33 -10.74 -8.35 -10.12
N LYS A 34 -9.88 -8.03 -11.09
CA LYS A 34 -8.43 -7.94 -10.94
C LYS A 34 -7.95 -6.56 -11.35
N PHE A 35 -6.80 -6.15 -10.84
CA PHE A 35 -6.11 -4.95 -11.35
C PHE A 35 -5.81 -5.11 -12.84
N ASP A 36 -5.95 -4.04 -13.62
CA ASP A 36 -5.62 -4.05 -15.05
C ASP A 36 -4.13 -4.36 -15.29
N VAL A 37 -3.28 -3.89 -14.37
CA VAL A 37 -1.83 -4.08 -14.42
C VAL A 37 -1.37 -4.86 -13.20
N ASN A 38 -0.70 -5.99 -13.46
CA ASN A 38 0.00 -6.74 -12.42
C ASN A 38 1.18 -5.92 -11.87
N MET A 39 1.49 -6.09 -10.60
CA MET A 39 2.51 -5.27 -9.94
C MET A 39 3.92 -5.42 -10.54
N CYS A 40 4.24 -6.58 -11.16
CA CYS A 40 5.45 -6.77 -11.96
C CYS A 40 5.55 -5.84 -13.18
N HIS A 41 4.41 -5.49 -13.79
CA HIS A 41 4.35 -4.66 -14.99
C HIS A 41 4.05 -3.18 -14.69
N SER A 42 3.68 -2.83 -13.44
CA SER A 42 3.35 -1.46 -13.04
C SER A 42 4.44 -0.45 -13.35
N CYS A 43 5.73 -0.81 -13.16
CA CYS A 43 6.83 0.11 -13.47
C CYS A 43 7.06 0.30 -14.98
N THR A 44 6.65 -0.65 -15.82
CA THR A 44 6.73 -0.47 -17.29
C THR A 44 5.58 0.37 -17.85
N LYS A 45 4.41 0.34 -17.19
CA LYS A 45 3.23 1.10 -17.60
C LYS A 45 3.25 2.54 -17.08
N SER A 46 3.75 2.74 -15.86
CA SER A 46 3.83 4.05 -15.21
C SER A 46 5.20 4.27 -14.55
N PRO A 47 6.29 4.36 -15.34
CA PRO A 47 7.66 4.43 -14.83
C PRO A 47 7.89 5.64 -13.94
N LEU A 48 7.36 6.82 -14.31
CA LEU A 48 7.50 8.04 -13.53
C LEU A 48 6.84 7.91 -12.16
N CYS A 49 5.63 7.36 -12.10
CA CYS A 49 4.92 7.16 -10.83
C CYS A 49 5.64 6.12 -9.93
N CYS A 50 6.17 5.06 -10.53
CA CYS A 50 6.96 4.05 -9.82
C CYS A 50 8.27 4.66 -9.25
N CYS A 51 8.99 5.48 -10.02
CA CYS A 51 10.19 6.16 -9.54
C CYS A 51 9.87 7.20 -8.46
N PHE A 52 8.83 8.03 -8.62
CA PHE A 52 8.46 9.04 -7.62
C PHE A 52 7.86 8.44 -6.35
N GLY A 53 7.14 7.31 -6.44
CA GLY A 53 6.62 6.57 -5.29
C GLY A 53 7.69 5.75 -4.55
N GLY A 54 8.77 5.39 -5.24
CA GLY A 54 9.90 4.66 -4.66
C GLY A 54 10.99 5.54 -4.05
N LEU A 55 11.08 6.82 -4.40
CA LEU A 55 12.08 7.72 -3.81
C LEU A 55 11.64 8.18 -2.41
N PRO A 56 12.41 7.98 -1.33
CA PRO A 56 11.98 8.25 0.05
C PRO A 56 11.48 9.69 0.30
N ILE A 57 12.11 10.68 -0.37
CA ILE A 57 11.77 12.10 -0.21
C ILE A 57 10.50 12.46 -1.00
N VAL A 58 10.30 11.81 -2.15
CA VAL A 58 9.18 12.10 -3.05
C VAL A 58 7.98 11.20 -2.76
N SER A 59 8.19 10.07 -2.08
CA SER A 59 7.17 9.10 -1.72
C SER A 59 6.09 9.74 -0.85
N VAL A 60 6.47 10.63 0.09
CA VAL A 60 5.53 11.39 0.92
C VAL A 60 4.57 12.22 0.07
N CYS A 61 5.13 13.03 -0.85
CA CYS A 61 4.34 13.85 -1.76
C CYS A 61 3.47 13.02 -2.70
N SER A 62 4.01 11.91 -3.20
CA SER A 62 3.29 10.99 -4.09
C SER A 62 2.14 10.29 -3.36
N ALA A 63 2.34 9.90 -2.10
CA ALA A 63 1.32 9.27 -1.26
C ALA A 63 0.18 10.23 -0.94
N ILE A 64 0.47 11.49 -0.56
CA ILE A 64 -0.55 12.53 -0.33
C ILE A 64 -1.38 12.75 -1.60
N LYS A 65 -0.72 12.92 -2.76
CA LYS A 65 -1.40 13.15 -4.05
C LYS A 65 -2.24 11.94 -4.46
N LEU A 66 -1.70 10.73 -4.32
CA LEU A 66 -2.39 9.49 -4.66
C LEU A 66 -3.62 9.30 -3.76
N ARG A 67 -3.48 9.51 -2.44
CA ARG A 67 -4.60 9.40 -1.50
C ARG A 67 -5.70 10.39 -1.85
N HIS A 68 -5.36 11.67 -2.06
CA HIS A 68 -6.33 12.67 -2.47
C HIS A 68 -7.06 12.26 -3.76
N LYS A 69 -6.32 11.73 -4.72
CA LYS A 69 -6.89 11.26 -5.99
C LYS A 69 -7.84 10.06 -5.79
N VAL A 70 -7.46 9.08 -4.98
CA VAL A 70 -8.32 7.92 -4.65
C VAL A 70 -9.59 8.37 -3.91
N LEU A 71 -9.47 9.25 -2.92
CA LEU A 71 -10.63 9.75 -2.17
C LEU A 71 -11.64 10.47 -3.08
N ASN A 72 -11.14 11.32 -3.99
CA ASN A 72 -12.00 11.98 -4.96
C ASN A 72 -12.52 11.04 -6.06
N HIS A 73 -11.84 9.92 -6.32
CA HIS A 73 -12.33 8.89 -7.24
C HIS A 73 -13.51 8.09 -6.66
N VAL A 74 -13.43 7.76 -5.37
CA VAL A 74 -14.48 7.06 -4.62
C VAL A 74 -15.66 8.01 -4.35
N ASN A 75 -15.37 9.21 -3.84
CA ASN A 75 -16.36 10.23 -3.49
C ASN A 75 -16.08 11.54 -4.24
N PRO A 76 -16.66 11.74 -5.44
CA PRO A 76 -16.42 12.92 -6.27
C PRO A 76 -16.76 14.23 -5.55
N GLY A 77 -15.83 15.17 -5.50
CA GLY A 77 -16.03 16.50 -4.91
C GLY A 77 -15.88 16.59 -3.40
N SER A 78 -15.55 15.47 -2.72
CA SER A 78 -15.36 15.45 -1.26
C SER A 78 -14.00 15.98 -0.78
N GLY A 79 -13.02 16.16 -1.68
CA GLY A 79 -11.71 16.68 -1.34
C GLY A 79 -10.99 15.84 -0.29
N TRP A 80 -10.96 16.33 0.96
CA TRP A 80 -10.37 15.66 2.12
C TRP A 80 -11.38 15.30 3.21
N GLU A 81 -12.68 15.51 3.01
CA GLU A 81 -13.70 15.26 4.05
C GLU A 81 -13.78 13.78 4.46
N ASN A 82 -13.54 12.88 3.50
CA ASN A 82 -13.52 11.43 3.73
C ASN A 82 -12.13 10.90 4.14
N TYR A 83 -11.24 11.78 4.56
CA TYR A 83 -9.94 11.36 5.05
C TYR A 83 -10.03 10.82 6.48
N THR A 84 -9.39 9.68 6.70
CA THR A 84 -9.21 9.05 8.00
C THR A 84 -7.83 8.38 7.99
N CYS A 85 -7.07 8.47 9.08
CA CYS A 85 -5.72 7.94 9.17
C CYS A 85 -5.72 6.45 8.83
N CYS A 86 -4.88 6.07 7.86
CA CYS A 86 -4.78 4.72 7.33
C CYS A 86 -6.15 4.14 6.87
N GLN A 87 -7.12 5.01 6.56
CA GLN A 87 -8.53 4.70 6.26
C GLN A 87 -9.19 3.75 7.28
N SER A 88 -8.75 3.81 8.54
CA SER A 88 -9.13 2.86 9.60
C SER A 88 -8.92 1.38 9.24
N LYS A 89 -8.18 1.10 8.15
CA LYS A 89 -7.86 -0.26 7.70
C LYS A 89 -6.80 -0.90 8.57
N PHE A 90 -5.97 -0.11 9.22
CA PHE A 90 -4.97 -0.58 10.18
C PHE A 90 -5.47 -0.34 11.60
N GLY A 91 -5.31 -1.33 12.47
CA GLY A 91 -5.65 -1.15 13.89
C GLY A 91 -4.76 -0.09 14.51
N GLY A 92 -5.27 0.60 15.54
CA GLY A 92 -4.46 1.58 16.24
C GLY A 92 -3.20 0.95 16.83
N CYS A 93 -2.04 1.52 16.52
CA CYS A 93 -0.78 1.18 17.17
C CYS A 93 -0.49 2.28 18.20
N CYS A 94 -0.32 1.91 19.46
CA CYS A 94 -0.15 2.85 20.57
C CYS A 94 -1.33 3.84 20.70
N CYS A 95 -1.05 5.11 20.97
CA CYS A 95 -2.03 6.20 21.14
C CYS A 95 -2.69 6.67 19.82
N ILE A 96 -2.32 6.08 18.69
CA ILE A 96 -2.86 6.44 17.38
C ILE A 96 -4.12 5.61 17.15
N GLN A 97 -5.28 6.20 17.41
CA GLN A 97 -6.56 5.60 17.04
C GLN A 97 -7.12 6.30 15.80
N PRO A 98 -7.16 5.61 14.65
CA PRO A 98 -7.83 6.12 13.45
C PRO A 98 -9.25 6.62 13.79
N GLY A 99 -9.64 7.79 13.28
CA GLY A 99 -10.95 8.39 13.55
C GLY A 99 -11.05 9.20 14.84
N SER A 100 -10.10 9.10 15.77
CA SER A 100 -10.18 9.76 17.09
C SER A 100 -9.11 10.84 17.33
N MET A 101 -8.24 11.12 16.36
CA MET A 101 -7.12 12.06 16.52
C MET A 101 -7.42 13.49 16.08
N GLY A 102 -8.67 13.84 15.78
CA GLY A 102 -9.03 15.17 15.26
C GLY A 102 -8.57 15.42 13.81
N GLU A 103 -8.29 14.36 13.07
CA GLU A 103 -7.80 14.38 11.69
C GLU A 103 -8.74 15.08 10.70
N GLN A 104 -10.03 15.21 11.04
CA GLN A 104 -11.00 15.98 10.26
C GLN A 104 -10.71 17.49 10.25
N ASN A 105 -10.03 18.01 11.27
CA ASN A 105 -9.71 19.45 11.36
C ASN A 105 -8.54 19.85 10.45
N PHE A 106 -7.59 18.93 10.20
CA PHE A 106 -6.42 19.21 9.36
C PHE A 106 -5.93 17.97 8.58
N PRO A 107 -6.75 17.43 7.65
CA PRO A 107 -6.52 16.12 7.05
C PRO A 107 -5.21 16.01 6.25
N ALA A 108 -4.81 17.08 5.55
CA ALA A 108 -3.56 17.09 4.77
C ALA A 108 -2.31 16.93 5.65
N GLY A 109 -2.28 17.52 6.85
CA GLY A 109 -1.16 17.38 7.78
C GLY A 109 -1.08 15.99 8.40
N TYR A 110 -2.22 15.41 8.77
CA TYR A 110 -2.27 14.03 9.25
C TYR A 110 -1.87 13.05 8.15
N MET A 111 -2.24 13.30 6.89
CA MET A 111 -1.78 12.50 5.76
C MET A 111 -0.27 12.61 5.52
N ALA A 112 0.30 13.81 5.68
CA ALA A 112 1.75 13.99 5.59
C ALA A 112 2.48 13.25 6.73
N CYS A 113 1.94 13.28 7.94
CA CYS A 113 2.46 12.53 9.09
C CYS A 113 2.36 11.02 8.85
N GLU A 114 1.22 10.53 8.35
CA GLU A 114 1.03 9.12 7.97
C GLU A 114 2.05 8.68 6.93
N ALA A 115 2.23 9.48 5.87
CA ALA A 115 3.16 9.17 4.80
C ALA A 115 4.64 9.26 5.24
N CYS A 116 4.98 10.09 6.22
CA CYS A 116 6.34 10.22 6.75
C CYS A 116 6.68 9.16 7.79
N CYS A 117 5.79 8.91 8.74
CA CYS A 117 6.03 8.02 9.88
C CYS A 117 5.67 6.57 9.57
N CYS A 118 4.76 6.35 8.63
CA CYS A 118 4.13 5.05 8.38
C CYS A 118 3.89 4.80 6.89
N ALA A 119 4.88 5.15 6.03
CA ALA A 119 4.77 5.07 4.57
C ALA A 119 4.19 3.73 4.06
N GLY A 120 4.61 2.60 4.65
CA GLY A 120 4.12 1.28 4.27
C GLY A 120 2.62 1.09 4.54
N MET A 121 2.13 1.57 5.69
CA MET A 121 0.70 1.52 6.02
C MET A 121 -0.09 2.51 5.15
N ALA A 122 0.48 3.69 4.86
CA ALA A 122 -0.15 4.70 4.04
C ALA A 122 -0.47 4.21 2.62
N ILE A 123 0.55 3.64 1.96
CA ILE A 123 0.43 3.12 0.59
C ILE A 123 -0.48 1.90 0.57
N SER A 124 -0.34 1.00 1.54
CA SER A 124 -1.19 -0.19 1.66
C SER A 124 -2.66 0.18 1.89
N ALA A 125 -2.95 1.15 2.78
CA ALA A 125 -4.31 1.60 3.03
C ALA A 125 -4.93 2.26 1.79
N THR A 126 -4.13 2.99 1.01
CA THR A 126 -4.59 3.61 -0.24
C THR A 126 -4.94 2.53 -1.27
N ARG A 127 -4.12 1.48 -1.36
CA ARG A 127 -4.37 0.33 -2.22
C ARG A 127 -5.61 -0.46 -1.79
N ILE A 128 -5.75 -0.73 -0.49
CA ILE A 128 -6.89 -1.47 0.07
C ILE A 128 -8.21 -0.73 -0.19
N GLU A 129 -8.22 0.61 -0.03
CA GLU A 129 -9.41 1.42 -0.32
C GLU A 129 -9.90 1.20 -1.77
N MET A 130 -8.98 1.20 -2.74
CA MET A 130 -9.31 0.90 -4.13
C MET A 130 -9.75 -0.55 -4.35
N MET A 131 -9.17 -1.50 -3.61
CA MET A 131 -9.57 -2.91 -3.69
C MET A 131 -10.98 -3.13 -3.15
N GLU A 132 -11.38 -2.42 -2.09
CA GLU A 132 -12.72 -2.50 -1.51
C GLU A 132 -13.77 -1.89 -2.44
N GLU A 133 -13.51 -0.68 -2.93
CA GLU A 133 -14.45 0.03 -3.82
C GLU A 133 -14.76 -0.79 -5.08
N HIS A 134 -13.73 -1.37 -5.68
CA HIS A 134 -13.86 -2.06 -6.98
C HIS A 134 -13.89 -3.58 -6.88
N ARG A 135 -13.91 -4.13 -5.65
CA ARG A 135 -13.80 -5.57 -5.37
C ARG A 135 -12.67 -6.23 -6.16
N LEU A 136 -11.46 -5.69 -6.02
CA LEU A 136 -10.26 -6.18 -6.69
C LEU A 136 -9.57 -7.27 -5.84
N SER A 137 -9.12 -8.32 -6.52
CA SER A 137 -8.33 -9.40 -5.93
C SER A 137 -6.83 -9.12 -6.05
N VAL A 138 -6.07 -9.72 -5.13
CA VAL A 138 -4.62 -9.64 -5.06
C VAL A 138 -4.01 -10.66 -6.02
N ASP A 139 -2.99 -10.26 -6.78
CA ASP A 139 -2.28 -11.17 -7.70
C ASP A 139 -1.22 -12.02 -6.96
N ALA A 140 -0.85 -13.16 -7.53
CA ALA A 140 0.19 -14.04 -6.98
C ALA A 140 1.54 -13.31 -6.88
N CYS A 141 1.84 -12.43 -7.84
CA CYS A 141 3.02 -11.57 -7.81
C CYS A 141 3.00 -10.65 -6.58
N ASP A 142 1.84 -10.08 -6.24
CA ASP A 142 1.69 -9.20 -5.08
C ASP A 142 2.00 -9.94 -3.79
N ASN A 143 1.44 -11.15 -3.65
CA ASN A 143 1.67 -11.99 -2.47
C ASN A 143 3.16 -12.27 -2.27
N ARG A 144 3.89 -12.61 -3.33
CA ARG A 144 5.33 -12.90 -3.24
C ARG A 144 6.12 -11.67 -2.81
N ILE A 145 5.89 -10.54 -3.47
CA ILE A 145 6.67 -9.32 -3.26
C ILE A 145 6.39 -8.74 -1.86
N ILE A 146 5.13 -8.73 -1.42
CA ILE A 146 4.75 -8.24 -0.09
C ILE A 146 5.29 -9.15 1.01
N ARG A 147 5.15 -10.48 0.87
CA ARG A 147 5.71 -11.45 1.83
C ARG A 147 7.22 -11.34 1.92
N PHE A 148 7.90 -11.19 0.78
CA PHE A 148 9.34 -10.99 0.75
C PHE A 148 9.76 -9.70 1.45
N ASN A 149 9.08 -8.58 1.17
CA ASN A 149 9.33 -7.31 1.86
C ASN A 149 9.14 -7.44 3.37
N ASN A 150 8.03 -8.03 3.84
CA ASN A 150 7.79 -8.22 5.27
C ASN A 150 8.84 -9.14 5.92
N CYS A 151 9.25 -10.20 5.22
CA CYS A 151 10.29 -11.13 5.65
C CYS A 151 11.64 -10.42 5.84
N LEU A 152 12.02 -9.53 4.91
CA LEU A 152 13.21 -8.68 5.05
C LEU A 152 13.10 -7.69 6.21
N GLN A 153 11.95 -7.03 6.38
CA GLN A 153 11.76 -6.12 7.51
C GLN A 153 11.84 -6.83 8.85
N CYS A 154 11.29 -8.05 8.98
CA CYS A 154 11.49 -8.88 10.16
C CYS A 154 12.96 -9.25 10.36
N ALA A 155 13.70 -9.57 9.30
CA ALA A 155 15.13 -9.88 9.37
C ALA A 155 15.95 -8.68 9.86
N VAL A 156 15.65 -7.46 9.40
CA VAL A 156 16.27 -6.22 9.90
C VAL A 156 15.97 -6.02 11.38
N CYS A 157 14.71 -6.19 11.80
CA CYS A 157 14.36 -6.08 13.22
C CYS A 157 15.16 -7.06 14.10
N VAL A 158 15.33 -8.31 13.66
CA VAL A 158 16.14 -9.30 14.38
C VAL A 158 17.61 -8.90 14.37
N ALA A 159 18.16 -8.46 13.23
CA ALA A 159 19.54 -8.01 13.11
C ALA A 159 19.84 -6.83 14.05
N ARG A 160 18.93 -5.85 14.14
CA ARG A 160 19.02 -4.72 15.08
C ARG A 160 19.02 -5.16 16.54
N ILE A 161 18.18 -6.13 16.90
CA ILE A 161 18.17 -6.66 18.27
C ILE A 161 19.49 -7.37 18.59
N VAL A 162 20.00 -8.17 17.65
CA VAL A 162 21.28 -8.87 17.80
C VAL A 162 22.42 -7.87 17.94
N ASP A 163 22.44 -6.83 17.12
CA ASP A 163 23.45 -5.78 17.18
C ASP A 163 23.40 -5.03 18.53
N CYS A 164 22.21 -4.65 19.01
CA CYS A 164 22.04 -4.05 20.33
C CYS A 164 22.54 -4.94 21.49
N ILE A 165 22.54 -6.27 21.34
CA ILE A 165 22.97 -7.22 22.38
C ILE A 165 24.48 -7.47 22.31
N ILE A 166 25.02 -7.71 21.11
CA ILE A 166 26.44 -8.09 20.92
C ILE A 166 27.34 -6.85 20.88
N ASN A 167 26.86 -5.76 20.28
CA ASN A 167 27.51 -4.46 20.15
C ASN A 167 28.95 -4.57 19.64
N ASN A 168 29.10 -5.08 18.41
CA ASN A 168 30.38 -5.31 17.75
C ASN A 168 30.32 -4.83 16.29
N ASP A 169 31.42 -4.30 15.76
CA ASP A 169 31.54 -3.76 14.40
C ASP A 169 31.04 -4.71 13.30
N THR A 170 31.18 -6.02 13.51
CA THR A 170 30.70 -7.03 12.55
C THR A 170 29.17 -7.14 12.52
N THR A 171 28.51 -7.03 13.67
CA THR A 171 27.04 -7.08 13.73
C THR A 171 26.44 -5.80 13.19
N GLU A 172 27.09 -4.66 13.45
CA GLU A 172 26.71 -3.35 12.91
C GLU A 172 26.79 -3.34 11.38
N TYR A 173 27.88 -3.89 10.81
CA TYR A 173 28.00 -3.98 9.35
C TYR A 173 26.90 -4.85 8.72
N ILE A 174 26.58 -5.99 9.34
CA ILE A 174 25.51 -6.88 8.85
C ILE A 174 24.15 -6.19 8.92
N GLU A 175 23.87 -5.51 10.03
CA GLU A 175 22.62 -4.76 10.25
C GLU A 175 22.45 -3.66 9.19
N ASN A 176 23.47 -2.83 8.97
CA ASN A 176 23.46 -1.76 7.97
C ASN A 176 23.26 -2.30 6.53
N VAL A 177 23.92 -3.41 6.17
CA VAL A 177 23.76 -4.01 4.84
C VAL A 177 22.34 -4.57 4.67
N LEU A 178 21.80 -5.24 5.69
CA LEU A 178 20.43 -5.74 5.67
C LEU A 178 19.40 -4.61 5.60
N GLU A 179 19.60 -3.53 6.36
CA GLU A 179 18.73 -2.34 6.33
C GLU A 179 18.77 -1.66 4.96
N CYS A 180 19.94 -1.58 4.32
CA CYS A 180 20.08 -1.07 2.96
C CYS A 180 19.29 -1.91 1.95
N ILE A 181 19.45 -3.25 1.99
CA ILE A 181 18.71 -4.16 1.11
C ILE A 181 17.20 -4.06 1.34
N ALA A 182 16.76 -4.08 2.60
CA ALA A 182 15.36 -3.97 2.96
C ALA A 182 14.76 -2.63 2.51
N SER A 183 15.52 -1.53 2.64
CA SER A 183 15.10 -0.21 2.19
C SER A 183 14.94 -0.13 0.67
N ILE A 184 15.88 -0.68 -0.09
CA ILE A 184 15.80 -0.73 -1.57
C ILE A 184 14.58 -1.55 -2.00
N VAL A 185 14.36 -2.71 -1.40
CA VAL A 185 13.20 -3.55 -1.69
C VAL A 185 11.92 -2.80 -1.34
N PHE A 186 11.81 -2.25 -0.13
CA PHE A 186 10.65 -1.48 0.30
C PHE A 186 10.32 -0.33 -0.66
N CYS A 187 11.32 0.46 -1.04
CA CYS A 187 11.18 1.55 -2.01
C CYS A 187 10.68 1.06 -3.38
N SER A 188 11.18 -0.09 -3.83
CA SER A 188 10.76 -0.68 -5.11
C SER A 188 9.30 -1.14 -5.03
N VAL A 189 8.92 -1.84 -3.95
CA VAL A 189 7.55 -2.32 -3.74
C VAL A 189 6.58 -1.15 -3.58
N SER A 190 6.95 -0.13 -2.80
CA SER A 190 6.13 1.05 -2.57
C SER A 190 5.85 1.80 -3.89
N GLY A 191 6.89 1.97 -4.71
CA GLY A 191 6.77 2.55 -6.06
C GLY A 191 5.84 1.75 -6.96
N CYS A 192 5.99 0.42 -7.00
CA CYS A 192 5.12 -0.46 -7.80
C CYS A 192 3.65 -0.39 -7.38
N MET A 193 3.38 -0.39 -6.06
CA MET A 193 2.03 -0.27 -5.52
C MET A 193 1.40 1.07 -5.87
N THR A 194 2.13 2.17 -5.65
CA THR A 194 1.70 3.52 -5.99
C THR A 194 1.37 3.66 -7.48
N ALA A 195 2.23 3.12 -8.36
CA ALA A 195 2.01 3.13 -9.80
C ALA A 195 0.81 2.28 -10.24
N GLN A 196 0.62 1.10 -9.63
CA GLN A 196 -0.54 0.24 -9.90
C GLN A 196 -1.85 0.96 -9.59
N VAL A 197 -1.93 1.55 -8.40
CA VAL A 197 -3.13 2.26 -7.94
C VAL A 197 -3.39 3.51 -8.78
N ASP A 198 -2.35 4.29 -9.11
CA ASP A 198 -2.52 5.49 -9.94
C ASP A 198 -3.04 5.15 -11.35
N HIS A 199 -2.50 4.09 -11.96
CA HIS A 199 -2.96 3.60 -13.27
C HIS A 199 -4.43 3.16 -13.21
N GLU A 200 -4.81 2.40 -12.18
CA GLU A 200 -6.17 1.91 -12.02
C GLU A 200 -7.18 3.06 -11.87
N VAL A 201 -6.86 4.07 -11.05
CA VAL A 201 -7.69 5.27 -10.91
C VAL A 201 -7.82 6.00 -12.25
N ASN A 202 -6.70 6.23 -12.95
CA ASN A 202 -6.71 6.90 -14.26
C ASN A 202 -7.55 6.17 -15.31
N LEU A 203 -7.45 4.83 -15.36
CA LEU A 203 -8.20 4.01 -16.30
C LEU A 203 -9.71 4.16 -16.07
N ARG A 204 -10.12 4.10 -14.80
CA ARG A 204 -11.53 4.14 -14.40
C ARG A 204 -12.12 5.54 -14.52
N ASP A 205 -11.36 6.59 -14.22
CA ASP A 205 -11.78 7.97 -14.45
C ASP A 205 -12.01 8.25 -15.94
N LYS A 206 -11.13 7.73 -16.80
CA LYS A 206 -11.32 7.82 -18.26
C LYS A 206 -12.60 7.10 -18.69
N ALA A 207 -12.86 5.89 -18.18
CA ALA A 207 -14.10 5.16 -18.48
C ALA A 207 -15.36 5.95 -18.05
N LYS A 208 -15.36 6.57 -16.86
CA LYS A 208 -16.46 7.43 -16.37
C LYS A 208 -16.67 8.66 -17.27
N SER A 209 -15.59 9.26 -17.78
CA SER A 209 -15.66 10.44 -18.66
C SER A 209 -16.20 10.16 -20.07
N VAL A 210 -16.15 8.90 -20.53
CA VAL A 210 -16.65 8.48 -21.86
C VAL A 210 -18.15 8.12 -21.82
N SER A 211 -18.71 7.86 -20.64
CA SER A 211 -20.13 7.49 -20.47
C SER A 211 -21.23 8.59 -20.49
N PRO A 212 -21.02 9.90 -20.74
CA PRO A 212 -22.13 10.87 -20.67
C PRO A 212 -22.76 11.27 -22.04
N THR A 213 -22.96 10.37 -23.02
CA THR A 213 -23.63 10.78 -24.29
C THR A 213 -24.61 9.79 -24.93
N THR A 214 -25.14 8.80 -24.21
CA THR A 214 -26.18 7.92 -24.79
C THR A 214 -27.39 7.72 -23.87
N GLN A 215 -27.88 8.78 -23.24
CA GLN A 215 -29.23 8.80 -22.66
C GLN A 215 -29.81 10.22 -22.77
N GLY A 216 -30.30 10.57 -23.96
CA GLY A 216 -30.89 11.89 -24.18
C GLY A 216 -31.25 12.21 -25.63
N MET A 217 -31.75 11.24 -26.40
CA MET A 217 -32.35 11.55 -27.71
C MET A 217 -33.32 10.45 -28.20
N GLU A 218 -34.35 10.16 -27.41
CA GLU A 218 -35.62 9.66 -27.95
C GLU A 218 -36.73 10.48 -27.27
N ARG A 219 -37.20 11.51 -27.99
CA ARG A 219 -38.49 12.17 -27.79
C ARG A 219 -39.36 11.84 -28.98
#